data_AF-A0A920LM51-F1
#
_entry.id   AF-A0A920LM51-F1
#
_cell.length_a   1.000
_cell.length_b   1.000
_cell.length_c   1.000
_cell.angle_alpha   90.00
_cell.angle_beta   90.00
_cell.angle_gamma   90.00
#
_symmetry.space_group_name_H-M   'P 1'
#
loop_
_entity.id
_entity.type
_entity.pdbx_description
1 polymer ?
#
loop_
_entity_poly.entity_id
_entity_poly.type
_entity_poly.pdbx_seq_one_letter_code
_entity_poly.pdbx_strand_id
1 'polypeptide(L)'
;MYVRIVKLTFMNDFSKEAASSLLVELGKTKGFAAGMLFRLSVDISNTQRYSMTVWPDKTSEEKSWKLFGEGVLKKLRETGARVEISRGPINEIHFSKNLDLNNFLY
;
A
#
# COMPACT_ATOMS: atom_id res chain seq x y z
N MET A 1 4.49 8.08 13.88
CA MET A 1 4.31 7.18 12.73
C MET A 1 2.82 7.01 12.43
N TYR A 2 2.48 6.94 11.15
CA TYR A 2 1.10 6.84 10.68
C TYR A 2 0.99 5.73 9.63
N VAL A 3 -0.09 4.96 9.67
CA VAL A 3 -0.32 3.84 8.75
C VAL A 3 -1.52 4.11 7.85
N ARG A 4 -1.41 3.68 6.60
CA ARG A 4 -2.52 3.49 5.68
C ARG A 4 -2.59 2.03 5.25
N ILE A 5 -3.75 1.43 5.42
CA ILE A 5 -4.08 0.10 4.93
C ILE A 5 -5.14 0.26 3.84
N VAL A 6 -4.87 -0.31 2.67
CA VAL A 6 -5.81 -0.35 1.55
C VAL A 6 -6.12 -1.81 1.25
N LYS A 7 -7.38 -2.18 1.37
CA LYS A 7 -7.89 -3.46 0.87
C LYS A 7 -8.53 -3.22 -0.49
N LEU A 8 -8.08 -4.01 -1.46
CA LEU A 8 -8.55 -4.01 -2.83
C LEU A 8 -9.22 -5.35 -3.10
N THR A 9 -10.45 -5.31 -3.61
CA THR A 9 -11.14 -6.49 -4.13
C THR A 9 -11.41 -6.25 -5.60
N PHE A 10 -10.81 -7.07 -6.45
CA PHE A 10 -10.88 -6.97 -7.90
C PHE A 10 -11.99 -7.87 -8.45
N MET A 11 -12.46 -7.58 -9.66
CA MET A 11 -13.52 -8.38 -10.30
C MET A 11 -13.05 -9.79 -10.67
N ASN A 12 -11.76 -9.94 -10.99
CA ASN A 12 -11.13 -11.20 -11.39
C ASN A 12 -9.60 -11.11 -11.23
N ASP A 13 -8.95 -12.25 -11.40
CA ASP A 13 -7.51 -12.44 -11.21
C ASP A 13 -6.68 -11.59 -12.18
N PHE A 14 -7.12 -11.49 -13.45
CA PHE A 14 -6.46 -10.67 -14.47
C PHE A 14 -6.43 -9.18 -14.07
N SER A 15 -7.57 -8.67 -13.59
CA SER A 15 -7.68 -7.28 -13.13
C SER A 15 -6.78 -7.00 -11.93
N LYS A 16 -6.66 -7.98 -11.01
CA LYS A 16 -5.74 -7.88 -9.88
C LYS A 16 -4.29 -7.81 -10.34
N GLU A 17 -3.89 -8.70 -11.24
CA GLU A 17 -2.50 -8.80 -11.71
C GLU A 17 -2.06 -7.48 -12.38
N ALA A 18 -2.86 -6.97 -13.31
CA ALA A 18 -2.59 -5.70 -13.99
C ALA A 18 -2.47 -4.52 -13.01
N ALA A 19 -3.39 -4.41 -12.05
CA ALA A 19 -3.36 -3.36 -11.04
C ALA A 19 -2.20 -3.49 -10.05
N SER A 20 -1.82 -4.73 -9.71
CA SER A 20 -0.80 -5.00 -8.70
C SER A 20 0.58 -4.51 -9.13
N SER A 21 0.96 -4.72 -10.39
CA SER A 21 2.23 -4.24 -10.95
C SER A 21 2.33 -2.71 -10.88
N LEU A 22 1.27 -2.01 -11.31
CA LEU A 22 1.18 -0.55 -11.22
C LEU A 22 1.32 -0.06 -9.77
N LEU A 23 0.62 -0.69 -8.83
CA LEU A 23 0.66 -0.30 -7.42
C LEU A 23 2.04 -0.52 -6.78
N VAL A 24 2.75 -1.60 -7.18
CA VAL A 24 4.11 -1.87 -6.71
C VAL A 24 5.07 -0.80 -7.20
N GLU A 25 5.03 -0.48 -8.49
CA GLU A 25 5.89 0.53 -9.08
C GLU A 25 5.67 1.92 -8.47
N LEU A 26 4.41 2.33 -8.29
CA LEU A 26 4.06 3.60 -7.65
C LEU A 26 4.55 3.67 -6.20
N GLY A 27 4.45 2.57 -5.45
CA GLY A 27 4.97 2.49 -4.10
C GLY A 27 6.50 2.66 -4.07
N LYS A 28 7.22 1.97 -4.96
CA LYS A 28 8.68 2.03 -5.04
C LYS A 28 9.19 3.40 -5.47
N THR A 29 8.57 4.00 -6.48
CA THR A 29 9.04 5.26 -7.09
C THR A 29 8.52 6.49 -6.37
N LYS A 30 7.19 6.65 -6.29
CA LYS A 30 6.55 7.85 -5.74
C LYS A 30 6.37 7.80 -4.23
N GLY A 31 6.10 6.61 -3.69
CA GLY A 31 5.92 6.42 -2.24
C GLY A 31 7.16 6.76 -1.45
N PHE A 32 8.28 6.08 -1.73
CA PHE A 32 9.54 6.33 -1.01
C PHE A 32 10.10 7.73 -1.29
N ALA A 33 10.01 8.25 -2.52
CA ALA A 33 10.40 9.63 -2.81
C ALA A 33 9.59 10.67 -2.04
N ALA A 34 8.35 10.35 -1.64
CA ALA A 34 7.49 11.20 -0.81
C ALA A 34 7.68 11.00 0.70
N GLY A 35 8.66 10.19 1.14
CA GLY A 35 8.98 9.97 2.54
C GLY A 35 8.27 8.79 3.22
N MET A 36 7.73 7.85 2.44
CA MET A 36 7.24 6.58 2.99
C MET A 36 8.37 5.81 3.68
N LEU A 37 8.13 5.25 4.87
CA LEU A 37 9.14 4.51 5.64
C LEU A 37 9.13 3.02 5.32
N PHE A 38 7.93 2.47 5.15
CA PHE A 38 7.76 1.03 4.93
C PHE A 38 6.53 0.77 4.08
N ARG A 39 6.60 -0.27 3.27
CA ARG A 39 5.48 -0.77 2.50
C ARG A 39 5.48 -2.29 2.53
N LEU A 40 4.30 -2.84 2.78
CA LEU A 40 4.00 -4.26 2.63
C LEU A 40 2.79 -4.41 1.71
N SER A 41 2.78 -5.48 0.93
CA SER A 41 1.57 -5.93 0.25
C SER A 41 1.43 -7.43 0.40
N VAL A 42 0.20 -7.87 0.60
CA VAL A 42 -0.15 -9.29 0.73
C VAL A 42 -1.35 -9.56 -0.14
N ASP A 43 -1.23 -10.58 -0.96
CA ASP A 43 -2.34 -11.11 -1.73
C ASP A 43 -3.09 -12.13 -0.86
N ILE A 44 -4.35 -11.84 -0.51
CA ILE A 44 -5.15 -12.65 0.40
C ILE A 44 -5.93 -13.74 -0.34
N SER A 45 -6.24 -13.47 -1.61
CA SER A 45 -6.84 -14.43 -2.53
C SER A 45 -6.45 -14.06 -3.96
N ASN A 46 -6.97 -14.80 -4.93
CA ASN A 46 -6.76 -14.49 -6.33
C ASN A 46 -7.37 -13.14 -6.76
N THR A 47 -8.32 -12.60 -5.98
CA THR A 47 -9.00 -11.33 -6.27
C THR A 47 -8.84 -10.30 -5.17
N GLN A 48 -8.10 -10.59 -4.09
CA GLN A 48 -7.95 -9.66 -2.97
C GLN A 48 -6.49 -9.37 -2.66
N ARG A 49 -6.21 -8.09 -2.40
CA ARG A 49 -4.90 -7.59 -1.99
C ARG A 49 -5.03 -6.58 -0.87
N TYR A 50 -4.15 -6.70 0.10
CA TYR A 50 -3.92 -5.69 1.13
C TYR A 50 -2.61 -4.99 0.83
N SER A 51 -2.60 -3.67 0.96
CA SER A 51 -1.38 -2.85 0.92
C SER A 51 -1.32 -2.01 2.19
N MET A 52 -0.22 -2.14 2.92
CA MET A 52 0.09 -1.32 4.08
C MET A 52 1.24 -0.39 3.74
N THR A 53 1.08 0.90 4.04
CA THR A 53 2.16 1.88 3.97
C THR A 53 2.30 2.61 5.29
N VAL A 54 3.54 2.81 5.71
CA VAL A 54 3.91 3.45 6.97
C VAL A 54 4.67 4.73 6.68
N TRP A 55 4.31 5.77 7.41
CA TRP A 55 4.78 7.14 7.21
C TRP A 55 5.32 7.71 8.52
N PRO A 56 6.19 8.74 8.47
CA PRO A 56 6.70 9.41 9.66
C PRO A 56 5.57 9.98 10.52
N ASP A 57 4.59 10.61 9.87
CA ASP A 57 3.46 11.30 10.49
C ASP A 57 2.26 11.39 9.53
N LYS A 58 1.14 11.89 10.07
CA LYS A 58 -0.12 12.07 9.33
C LYS A 58 0.01 13.07 8.17
N THR A 59 0.73 14.17 8.37
CA THR A 59 0.90 15.23 7.36
C THR A 59 1.63 14.70 6.12
N SER A 60 2.68 13.91 6.34
CA SER A 60 3.44 13.24 5.28
C SER A 60 2.56 12.26 4.49
N GLU A 61 1.73 11.47 5.20
CA GLU A 61 0.77 10.56 4.57
C GLU A 61 -0.28 11.30 3.74
N GLU A 62 -0.89 12.35 4.28
CA GLU A 62 -1.93 13.14 3.60
C GLU A 62 -1.39 13.88 2.38
N LYS A 63 -0.15 14.38 2.44
CA LYS A 63 0.52 15.00 1.29
C LYS A 63 0.71 13.99 0.16
N SER A 64 1.22 12.80 0.47
CA SER A 64 1.35 11.70 -0.49
C SER A 64 -0.01 11.29 -1.06
N TRP A 65 -1.02 11.21 -0.21
CA TRP A 65 -2.38 10.83 -0.60
C TRP A 65 -2.95 11.76 -1.67
N LYS A 66 -2.82 13.07 -1.46
CA LYS A 66 -3.26 14.10 -2.41
C LYS A 66 -2.46 14.07 -3.71
N LEU A 67 -1.16 13.83 -3.64
CA LEU A 67 -0.27 13.87 -4.81
C LEU A 67 -0.53 12.72 -5.80
N PHE A 68 -0.83 11.52 -5.30
CA PHE A 68 -0.99 10.36 -6.18
C PHE A 68 -1.96 9.29 -5.69
N GLY A 69 -2.19 9.17 -4.37
CA GLY A 69 -3.04 8.12 -3.81
C GLY A 69 -4.48 8.17 -4.31
N GLU A 70 -5.10 9.36 -4.30
CA GLU A 70 -6.49 9.53 -4.72
C GLU A 70 -6.72 9.18 -6.19
N GLY A 71 -5.88 9.70 -7.08
CA GLY A 71 -6.03 9.47 -8.52
C GLY A 71 -5.88 7.99 -8.89
N VAL A 72 -4.94 7.29 -8.25
CA VAL A 72 -4.71 5.86 -8.49
C VAL A 72 -5.90 5.03 -8.00
N LEU A 73 -6.38 5.27 -6.79
CA LEU A 73 -7.51 4.51 -6.27
C LEU A 73 -8.83 4.84 -6.97
N LYS A 74 -8.98 6.07 -7.48
CA LYS A 74 -10.11 6.44 -8.34
C LYS A 74 -10.12 5.57 -9.60
N LYS A 75 -8.99 5.46 -10.30
CA LYS A 75 -8.86 4.59 -11.49
C LYS A 75 -9.18 3.13 -11.17
N LEU A 76 -8.73 2.61 -10.02
CA LEU A 76 -9.08 1.25 -9.61
C LEU A 76 -10.58 1.05 -9.37
N ARG A 77 -11.27 2.05 -8.80
CA ARG A 77 -12.73 2.00 -8.66
C ARG A 77 -13.42 2.02 -10.01
N GLU A 78 -12.92 2.82 -10.95
CA GLU A 78 -13.43 2.90 -12.32
C GLU A 78 -13.27 1.56 -13.09
N THR A 79 -12.29 0.72 -12.72
CA THR A 79 -12.19 -0.66 -13.25
C THR A 79 -13.07 -1.67 -12.52
N GLY A 80 -13.97 -1.22 -11.64
CA GLY A 80 -14.87 -2.09 -10.87
C GLY A 80 -14.25 -2.68 -9.60
N ALA A 81 -13.04 -2.28 -9.19
CA ALA A 81 -12.47 -2.76 -7.94
C ALA A 81 -13.13 -2.06 -6.74
N ARG A 82 -13.48 -2.84 -5.71
CA ARG A 82 -13.87 -2.30 -4.41
C ARG A 82 -12.61 -1.91 -3.63
N VAL A 83 -12.62 -0.69 -3.09
CA VAL A 83 -11.49 -0.10 -2.37
C VAL A 83 -11.92 0.31 -0.96
N GLU A 84 -11.32 -0.31 0.05
CA GLU A 84 -11.55 -0.02 1.46
C GLU A 84 -10.26 0.53 2.07
N ILE A 85 -10.33 1.67 2.77
CA ILE A 85 -9.16 2.38 3.29
C ILE A 85 -9.32 2.54 4.79
N SER A 86 -8.30 2.13 5.53
CA SER A 86 -8.16 2.37 6.96
C SER A 86 -6.86 3.12 7.21
N ARG A 87 -6.89 4.09 8.12
CA ARG A 87 -5.73 4.93 8.42
C ARG A 87 -5.74 5.39 9.86
N GLY A 88 -4.56 5.52 10.45
CA GLY A 88 -4.44 5.87 11.86
C GLY A 88 -2.99 5.96 12.36
N PRO A 89 -2.79 6.49 13.57
CA PRO A 89 -1.50 6.40 14.24
C PRO A 89 -1.16 4.94 14.52
N ILE A 90 0.13 4.62 14.48
CA ILE A 90 0.60 3.30 14.90
C ILE A 90 0.80 3.32 16.40
N ASN A 91 0.12 2.42 17.11
CA ASN A 91 0.22 2.29 18.57
C ASN A 91 1.44 1.45 18.98
N GLU A 92 1.73 0.38 18.24
CA GLU A 92 2.83 -0.55 18.54
C GLU A 92 3.41 -1.17 17.27
N ILE A 93 4.71 -1.46 17.28
CA ILE A 93 5.42 -2.25 16.27
C ILE A 93 6.46 -3.11 16.97
N HIS A 94 6.41 -4.42 16.75
CA HIS A 94 7.41 -5.35 17.26
C HIS A 94 8.17 -6.00 16.10
N PHE A 95 9.49 -6.07 16.24
CA PHE A 95 10.36 -6.84 15.35
C PHE A 95 10.98 -7.97 16.15
N SER A 96 10.99 -9.19 15.59
CA SER A 96 11.70 -10.31 16.20
C SER A 96 13.19 -9.99 16.25
N LYS A 97 13.87 -10.38 17.34
CA LYS A 97 15.34 -10.27 17.44
C LYS A 97 16.07 -11.06 16.35
N ASN A 98 15.40 -12.05 15.77
CA ASN A 98 15.95 -12.92 14.73
C ASN A 98 15.51 -12.49 13.32
N LEU A 99 14.91 -11.31 13.16
CA LEU A 99 14.50 -10.81 11.85
C LEU A 99 15.74 -10.39 11.05
N ASP A 100 16.12 -11.23 10.09
CA ASP A 100 17.11 -10.90 9.08
C ASP A 100 16.41 -10.65 7.73
N LEU A 101 16.45 -9.41 7.26
CA LEU A 101 15.83 -8.99 6.01
C LEU A 101 16.77 -9.08 4.80
N ASN A 102 18.04 -9.46 4.98
CA ASN A 102 19.03 -9.51 3.91
C ASN A 102 18.65 -10.49 2.79
N ASN A 103 17.83 -11.51 3.08
CA ASN A 103 17.35 -12.49 2.11
C ASN A 103 16.05 -12.11 1.40
N PHE A 104 15.40 -11.00 1.79
CA PHE A 104 14.03 -10.66 1.33
C PHE A 104 13.95 -9.31 0.60
N LEU A 105 14.98 -8.48 0.70
CA LEU A 105 15.03 -7.15 0.07
C LEU A 105 16.00 -7.19 -1.11
N TYR A 106 15.45 -7.33 -2.32
CA TYR A 106 16.13 -7.05 -3.60
C TYR A 106 15.76 -5.64 -4.09
#